data_AF-A0A371ETG1-F1
#
_entry.id   AF-A0A371ETG1-F1
#
_cell.length_a   1.000
_cell.length_b   1.000
_cell.length_c   1.000
_cell.angle_alpha   90.00
_cell.angle_beta   90.00
_cell.angle_gamma   90.00
#
_symmetry.space_group_name_H-M   'P 1'
#
loop_
_entity.id
_entity.type
_entity.pdbx_description
1 polymer ?
#
loop_
_entity_poly.entity_id
_entity_poly.type
_entity_poly.pdbx_seq_one_letter_code
_entity_poly.pdbx_strand_id
1 'polypeptide(L)' 'LFDKRVETTKYAPSSTLHEYWERFNKLCAICPHHQISEQLLIQYFYEGLMVMDRSMIDATSGGALMDKTPTVA' A
#
# COMPACT_ATOMS: atom_id res chain seq x y z
N LEU A 1 -3.86 -2.69 15.02
CA LEU A 1 -4.67 -3.83 14.53
C LEU A 1 -4.65 -3.93 13.01
N PHE A 2 -4.80 -2.82 12.27
CA PHE A 2 -4.59 -2.76 10.83
C PHE A 2 -3.12 -3.03 10.44
N ASP A 3 -2.16 -2.40 11.14
CA ASP A 3 -0.70 -2.66 11.05
C ASP A 3 -0.35 -4.16 11.06
N LYS A 4 -0.69 -4.86 12.15
CA LYS A 4 -0.44 -6.30 12.30
C LYS A 4 -1.12 -7.17 11.24
N ARG A 5 -2.22 -6.70 10.63
CA ARG A 5 -2.93 -7.42 9.56
C ARG A 5 -2.29 -7.20 8.19
N VAL A 6 -1.84 -5.97 7.91
CA VAL A 6 -1.09 -5.63 6.68
C VAL A 6 0.24 -6.38 6.64
N GLU A 7 0.96 -6.46 7.77
CA GLU A 7 2.20 -7.23 7.88
C GLU A 7 2.00 -8.74 7.65
N THR A 8 0.86 -9.31 8.06
CA THR A 8 0.55 -10.73 7.78
C THR A 8 0.14 -10.99 6.33
N THR A 9 -0.20 -9.95 5.56
CA THR A 9 -0.46 -10.00 4.11
C THR A 9 0.74 -9.51 3.31
N LYS A 10 1.98 -9.71 3.80
CA LYS A 10 3.18 -9.43 3.00
C LYS A 10 3.11 -10.23 1.69
N TYR A 11 3.40 -9.50 0.61
CA TYR A 11 3.41 -10.00 -0.75
C TYR A 11 4.24 -11.29 -0.84
N ALA A 12 3.60 -12.40 -1.20
CA ALA A 12 4.30 -13.64 -1.51
C ALA A 12 4.94 -13.50 -2.90
N PRO A 13 6.14 -14.04 -3.14
CA PRO A 13 6.83 -13.90 -4.44
C PRO A 13 6.06 -14.50 -5.63
N SER A 14 5.01 -15.28 -5.38
CA SER A 14 4.11 -15.85 -6.38
C SER A 14 2.76 -15.11 -6.51
N SER A 15 2.47 -14.12 -5.67
CA SER A 15 1.23 -13.36 -5.75
C SER A 15 1.40 -12.18 -6.69
N THR A 16 0.39 -11.94 -7.52
CA THR A 16 0.39 -10.78 -8.42
C THR A 16 -0.03 -9.51 -7.66
N LEU A 17 0.32 -8.35 -8.21
CA LEU A 17 -0.05 -7.04 -7.66
C LEU A 17 -1.56 -6.93 -7.46
N HIS A 18 -2.29 -7.56 -8.38
CA HIS A 18 -3.73 -7.63 -8.36
C HIS A 18 -4.27 -8.44 -7.17
N GLU A 19 -3.72 -9.62 -6.87
CA GLU A 19 -4.14 -10.41 -5.71
C GLU A 19 -3.84 -9.70 -4.40
N TYR A 20 -2.69 -9.02 -4.32
CA TYR A 20 -2.34 -8.22 -3.16
C TYR A 20 -3.31 -7.03 -2.98
N TRP A 21 -3.61 -6.31 -4.06
CA TRP A 21 -4.61 -5.23 -4.07
C TRP A 21 -6.01 -5.71 -3.66
N GLU A 22 -6.43 -6.89 -4.09
CA GLU A 22 -7.72 -7.47 -3.70
C GLU A 22 -7.77 -7.82 -2.20
N ARG A 23 -6.70 -8.40 -1.65
CA ARG A 23 -6.58 -8.67 -0.21
C ARG A 23 -6.56 -7.39 0.61
N PHE A 24 -5.86 -6.37 0.12
CA PHE A 24 -5.81 -5.05 0.75
C PHE A 24 -7.20 -4.40 0.77
N ASN A 25 -7.94 -4.42 -0.34
CA ASN A 25 -9.32 -3.92 -0.39
C ASN A 25 -10.26 -4.68 0.53
N LYS A 26 -10.13 -6.01 0.63
CA LYS A 26 -10.90 -6.82 1.58
C LYS A 26 -10.61 -6.41 3.03
N LEU A 27 -9.34 -6.14 3.37
CA LEU A 27 -8.97 -5.62 4.68
C LEU A 27 -9.58 -4.23 4.95
N CYS A 28 -9.53 -3.32 3.97
CA CYS A 28 -10.19 -2.02 4.05
C CYS A 28 -11.71 -2.14 4.24
N ALA A 29 -12.36 -3.09 3.55
CA ALA A 29 -13.80 -3.32 3.69
C ALA A 29 -14.19 -3.88 5.07
N ILE A 30 -13.32 -4.68 5.71
CA ILE A 30 -13.53 -5.23 7.06
C ILE A 30 -13.27 -4.17 8.15
N CYS A 31 -12.46 -3.15 7.87
CA CYS A 31 -12.24 -2.01 8.75
C CYS A 31 -12.87 -0.75 8.15
N PRO A 32 -14.21 -0.58 8.26
CA PRO A 32 -14.90 0.64 7.84
C PRO A 32 -14.58 1.76 8.83
N HIS A 33 -13.33 2.21 8.87
CA HIS A 33 -12.89 3.24 9.80
C HIS A 33 -12.74 4.55 9.04
N HIS A 34 -13.70 5.45 9.28
CA HIS A 34 -13.69 6.89 9.00
C HIS A 34 -12.46 7.66 9.50
N GLN A 35 -11.41 6.99 10.00
CA GLN A 35 -10.24 7.58 10.67
C GLN A 35 -8.91 7.28 9.97
N ILE A 36 -8.87 6.37 8.98
CA ILE A 36 -7.63 6.13 8.22
C ILE A 36 -7.65 7.05 7.01
N SER A 37 -6.76 8.05 7.01
CA SER A 37 -6.58 8.94 5.86
C SER A 37 -6.12 8.16 4.64
N GLU A 38 -6.59 8.54 3.44
CA GLU A 38 -6.18 7.90 2.18
C GLU A 38 -4.67 7.89 1.99
N GLN A 39 -3.97 8.94 2.44
CA GLN A 39 -2.50 8.98 2.43
C GLN A 39 -1.87 7.83 3.23
N LEU A 40 -2.46 7.47 4.37
CA LEU A 40 -1.96 6.38 5.22
C LEU A 40 -2.22 5.02 4.55
N LEU A 41 -3.35 4.86 3.84
CA LEU A 41 -3.62 3.66 3.03
C LEU A 41 -2.62 3.53 1.89
N ILE A 42 -2.28 4.62 1.20
CA ILE A 42 -1.27 4.64 0.14
C ILE A 42 0.11 4.29 0.72
N GLN A 43 0.46 4.83 1.90
CA GLN A 43 1.68 4.47 2.64
C GLN A 43 1.74 2.98 2.91
N TYR A 44 0.71 2.40 3.55
CA TYR A 44 0.70 0.99 3.88
C TYR A 44 0.69 0.09 2.64
N PHE A 45 -0.04 0.47 1.59
CA PHE A 45 -0.03 -0.26 0.34
C PHE A 45 1.38 -0.28 -0.26
N TYR A 46 2.02 0.88 -0.39
CA TYR A 46 3.38 1.01 -0.93
C TYR A 46 4.42 0.26 -0.08
N GLU A 47 4.33 0.35 1.25
CA GLU A 47 5.21 -0.37 2.18
C GLU A 47 4.97 -1.88 2.23
N GLY A 48 3.80 -2.35 1.82
CA GLY A 48 3.50 -3.78 1.73
C GLY A 48 3.85 -4.42 0.38
N LEU A 49 4.20 -3.62 -0.64
CA LEU A 49 4.63 -4.10 -1.96
C LEU A 49 6.05 -4.68 -1.95
N MET A 50 6.33 -5.57 -2.92
CA MET A 50 7.69 -6.02 -3.20
C MET A 50 8.56 -4.86 -3.68
N VAL A 51 9.86 -4.93 -3.39
CA VAL A 51 10.85 -3.95 -3.85
C VAL A 51 10.79 -3.75 -5.38
N MET A 52 10.54 -4.82 -6.13
CA MET A 52 10.44 -4.78 -7.59
C MET A 52 9.20 -4.01 -8.08
N ASP A 53 8.04 -4.23 -7.45
CA ASP A 53 6.81 -3.50 -7.77
C ASP A 53 6.92 -2.02 -7.34
N ARG A 54 7.56 -1.74 -6.20
CA ARG A 54 7.87 -0.36 -5.79
C ARG A 54 8.76 0.35 -6.80
N SER A 55 9.85 -0.28 -7.23
CA SER A 55 10.73 0.28 -8.25
C SER A 55 10.01 0.54 -9.57
N MET A 56 9.09 -0.35 -9.98
CA MET A 56 8.28 -0.14 -11.18
C MET A 56 7.33 1.05 -11.03
N ILE A 57 6.68 1.18 -9.86
CA ILE A 57 5.80 2.31 -9.56
C ILE A 57 6.61 3.60 -9.56
N ASP A 58 7.73 3.65 -8.86
CA ASP A 58 8.60 4.83 -8.76
C ASP A 58 9.14 5.26 -10.13
N ALA A 59 9.56 4.30 -10.97
CA ALA A 59 10.00 4.56 -12.33
C ALA A 59 8.88 5.14 -13.20
N THR A 60 7.65 4.67 -13.03
CA THR A 60 6.47 5.15 -13.77
C THR A 60 5.97 6.50 -13.23
N SER A 61 6.11 6.77 -11.93
CA SER A 61 5.76 8.06 -11.33
C SER A 61 6.84 9.13 -11.51
N GLY A 62 8.00 8.77 -12.07
CA GLY A 62 9.12 9.69 -12.30
C GLY A 62 9.87 10.08 -11.03
N GLY A 63 9.92 9.20 -10.03
CA GLY A 63 10.43 9.45 -8.68
C GLY A 63 9.59 8.73 -7.63
N ALA A 64 10.05 8.70 -6.39
CA ALA A 64 9.35 7.97 -5.32
C ALA A 64 7.93 8.48 -5.15
N LEU A 65 6.95 7.57 -5.17
CA LEU A 65 5.53 7.93 -5.01
C LEU A 65 5.29 8.74 -3.71
N MET A 66 6.06 8.43 -2.67
CA MET A 66 6.02 9.09 -1.36
C MET A 66 6.55 10.52 -1.36
N ASP A 67 7.40 10.90 -2.31
CA ASP A 67 7.92 12.28 -2.39
C ASP A 67 6.88 13.28 -2.92
N LYS A 68 5.74 12.78 -3.42
CA LYS A 68 4.65 13.59 -3.99
C LYS A 68 3.50 13.88 -3.03
N THR A 69 3.48 13.28 -1.84
CA THR A 69 2.49 13.69 -0.83
C THR A 69 2.79 15.12 -0.39
N PRO A 70 1.84 16.06 -0.47
CA PRO A 70 2.07 17.41 -0.01
C PRO A 70 2.36 17.34 1.49
N THR A 71 3.60 17.64 1.86
CA THR A 71 3.89 18.07 3.23
C THR A 71 2.97 19.25 3.46
N VAL A 72 1.94 19.07 4.30
CA VAL A 72 1.13 20.20 4.75
C VAL A 72 2.12 21.16 5.41
N ALA A 73 2.35 22.29 4.75
CA ALA A 73 3.11 23.41 5.26
C ALA A 73 2.26 24.21 6.26
#